data_AF-A0A2V8IS17-F1
#
_entry.id   AF-A0A2V8IS17-F1
#
_cell.length_a   1.000
_cell.length_b   1.000
_cell.length_c   1.000
_cell.angle_alpha   90.00
_cell.angle_beta   90.00
_cell.angle_gamma   90.00
#
_symmetry.space_group_name_H-M   'P 1'
#
loop_
_entity.id
_entity.type
_entity.pdbx_description
1 polymer ?
#
loop_
_entity_poly.entity_id
_entity_poly.type
_entity_poly.pdbx_seq_one_letter_code
_entity_poly.pdbx_strand_id
1 'polypeptide(L)' 'MPVKILRLNIETGRANLWRTLTPIDPAGVGNVFEIALTPHGQSYCYSYVRNLSAVFVVDGLK' A
#
# COMPACT_ATOMS: atom_id res chain seq x y z
N MET A 1 4.05 -4.87 -2.83
CA MET A 1 3.79 -5.70 -1.64
C MET A 1 2.42 -5.36 -1.06
N PRO A 2 1.60 -6.35 -0.68
CA PRO A 2 0.33 -6.11 0.01
C PRO A 2 0.52 -5.86 1.51
N VAL A 3 -0.20 -4.88 2.08
CA VAL A 3 -0.27 -4.64 3.54
C VAL A 3 -1.57 -5.20 4.10
N LYS A 4 -1.49 -6.08 5.10
CA LYS A 4 -2.66 -6.65 5.77
C LYS A 4 -3.04 -5.78 6.97
N ILE A 5 -4.31 -5.37 7.02
CA ILE A 5 -4.89 -4.71 8.19
C ILE A 5 -5.77 -5.72 8.92
N LEU A 6 -5.45 -5.94 10.19
CA LEU A 6 -6.17 -6.85 11.07
C LEU A 6 -7.05 -6.05 12.04
N ARG A 7 -8.27 -6.53 12.26
CA ARG A 7 -9.17 -6.03 13.32
C ARG A 7 -9.03 -6.92 14.54
N LEU A 8 -8.58 -6.33 15.64
CA LEU A 8 -8.45 -7.00 16.93
C LEU A 8 -9.75 -6.83 17.73
N ASN A 9 -10.32 -7.94 18.19
CA ASN A 9 -11.30 -7.92 19.27
C ASN A 9 -10.53 -7.91 20.60
N ILE A 10 -10.67 -6.84 21.38
CA ILE A 10 -9.89 -6.62 22.61
C ILE A 10 -10.28 -7.60 23.72
N GLU A 11 -11.57 -7.94 23.83
CA GLU A 11 -12.08 -8.83 24.89
C GLU A 11 -11.58 -10.27 24.73
N THR A 12 -11.52 -10.75 23.49
CA THR A 12 -11.16 -12.14 23.17
C THR A 12 -9.73 -12.32 22.68
N GLY A 13 -9.02 -11.22 22.40
CA GLY A 13 -7.68 -11.22 21.79
C GLY A 13 -7.62 -11.70 20.34
N ARG A 14 -8.76 -11.99 19.71
CA ARG A 14 -8.80 -12.54 18.34
C ARG A 14 -8.58 -11.44 17.31
N ALA A 15 -7.62 -11.65 16.41
CA ALA A 15 -7.38 -10.80 15.25
C ALA A 15 -7.95 -11.43 13.98
N ASN A 16 -8.80 -10.71 13.27
CA ASN A 16 -9.36 -11.13 11.99
C ASN A 16 -8.85 -10.22 10.86
N LEU A 17 -8.60 -10.78 9.69
CA LEU A 17 -8.27 -9.99 8.51
C LEU A 17 -9.45 -9.07 8.16
N TRP A 18 -9.20 -7.76 8.11
CA TRP A 18 -10.20 -6.79 7.67
C TRP A 18 -10.02 -6.43 6.20
N ARG A 19 -8.81 -6.00 5.82
CA ARG A 19 -8.48 -5.65 4.43
C ARG A 19 -7.03 -5.94 4.11
N THR A 20 -6.77 -6.08 2.81
CA THR A 20 -5.43 -6.07 2.25
C THR A 20 -5.30 -4.85 1.34
N LEU A 21 -4.40 -3.93 1.68
CA LEU A 21 -4.13 -2.73 0.90
C LEU A 21 -3.03 -3.02 -0.13
N THR A 22 -3.23 -2.58 -1.36
CA THR A 22 -2.23 -2.63 -2.43
C THR A 22 -2.51 -1.46 -3.38
N PRO A 23 -1.50 -0.64 -3.74
CA PRO A 23 -1.66 0.33 -4.82
C PRO A 23 -2.14 -0.34 -6.10
N ILE A 24 -2.96 0.35 -6.89
CA ILE A 24 -3.51 -0.19 -8.15
C ILE A 24 -2.41 -0.65 -9.11
N ASP A 25 -1.27 0.05 -9.10
CA ASP A 25 -0.05 -0.34 -9.77
C ASP A 25 1.07 -0.56 -8.73
N PRO A 26 1.46 -1.82 -8.47
CA PRO A 26 2.52 -2.13 -7.52
C PRO A 26 3.93 -1.90 -8.08
N ALA A 27 4.09 -1.59 -9.38
CA ALA A 27 5.41 -1.46 -10.00
C ALA A 27 6.20 -0.29 -9.41
N GLY A 28 7.40 -0.59 -8.93
CA GLY A 28 8.29 0.38 -8.29
C GLY A 28 7.85 0.79 -6.89
N VAL A 29 6.76 0.26 -6.33
CA VAL A 29 6.32 0.58 -4.97
C VAL A 29 7.28 -0.03 -3.95
N GLY A 30 7.93 0.83 -3.17
CA GLY A 30 8.87 0.42 -2.13
C GLY A 30 8.25 0.32 -0.74
N ASN A 31 7.33 1.23 -0.40
CA ASN A 31 6.73 1.28 0.93
C ASN A 31 5.30 1.85 0.90
N VAL A 32 4.46 1.36 1.82
CA VAL A 32 3.10 1.87 2.13
C VAL A 32 3.11 2.34 3.59
N PHE A 33 2.69 3.57 3.85
CA PHE A 33 2.78 4.21 5.17
C PHE A 33 1.62 5.19 5.39
N GLU A 34 1.56 5.83 6.57
CA GLU A 34 0.51 6.80 6.93
C GLU A 34 -0.92 6.26 6.75
N ILE A 35 -1.16 5.04 7.22
CA ILE A 35 -2.48 4.42 7.13
C ILE A 35 -3.40 5.09 8.16
N ALA A 36 -4.47 5.73 7.70
CA ALA A 36 -5.50 6.30 8.54
C ALA A 36 -6.88 5.69 8.21
N LEU A 37 -7.71 5.51 9.24
CA LEU A 37 -9.04 4.93 9.14
C LEU A 37 -10.04 5.80 9.92
N THR A 38 -11.29 5.84 9.48
CA THR A 38 -12.37 6.38 10.31
C THR A 38 -12.60 5.49 11.54
N PRO A 39 -13.12 6.00 12.67
CA PRO A 39 -13.34 5.20 13.89
C PRO A 39 -14.19 3.94 13.64
N HIS A 40 -15.16 4.02 12.73
CA HIS A 40 -16.01 2.89 12.35
C HIS A 40 -15.38 1.99 11.26
N GLY A 41 -14.21 2.33 10.74
CA GLY A 41 -13.50 1.57 9.72
C GLY A 41 -14.23 1.51 8.38
N GLN A 42 -15.02 2.53 8.04
CA GLN A 42 -15.76 2.56 6.77
C GLN A 42 -14.93 3.17 5.64
N SER A 43 -14.08 4.15 5.97
CA SER A 43 -13.21 4.83 5.02
C SER A 43 -11.77 4.77 5.52
N TYR A 44 -10.83 4.81 4.58
CA TYR A 44 -9.40 4.79 4.86
C TYR A 44 -8.62 5.55 3.79
N CYS A 45 -7.43 6.01 4.15
CA CYS A 45 -6.42 6.52 3.23
C CYS A 45 -5.05 5.97 3.61
N TYR A 46 -4.13 5.97 2.65
CA TYR A 46 -2.76 5.56 2.86
C TYR A 46 -1.86 6.25 1.84
N SER A 47 -0.60 6.46 2.22
CA SER A 47 0.47 6.96 1.36
C SER A 47 1.34 5.81 0.90
N TYR A 48 1.99 5.96 -0.25
CA TYR A 48 3.02 5.04 -0.70
C TYR A 48 4.08 5.76 -1.54
N VAL A 49 5.32 5.28 -1.49
CA VAL A 49 6.41 5.75 -2.34
C VAL A 49 6.59 4.76 -3.49
N ARG A 50 6.64 5.28 -4.71
CA ARG A 50 7.00 4.50 -5.90
C ARG A 50 8.19 5.12 -6.63
N ASN A 51 9.12 4.27 -7.02
CA ASN A 51 10.21 4.61 -7.92
C ASN A 51 9.75 4.38 -9.36
N LEU A 52 9.82 5.43 -10.18
CA LEU A 52 9.55 5.35 -11.60
C LEU A 52 10.88 5.40 -12.36
N SER A 53 11.09 4.46 -13.25
CA SER A 53 12.27 4.41 -14.11
C SER A 53 11.83 4.23 -15.56
N ALA A 54 12.42 4.99 -16.45
CA ALA A 54 12.29 4.82 -17.88
C ALA A 54 13.67 4.46 -18.47
N VAL A 55 13.69 3.51 -19.40
CA VAL A 55 14.89 3.15 -20.16
C VAL A 55 14.71 3.71 -21.57
N PHE A 56 15.73 4.40 -22.05
CA PHE A 56 15.79 4.93 -23.42
C PHE A 56 16.94 4.25 -24.15
N VAL A 57 16.70 3.90 -25.41
CA VAL A 57 17.74 3.45 -26.34
C VAL A 57 17.94 4.58 -27.33
N VAL A 58 19.20 5.01 -27.52
CA VAL A 58 19.55 6.07 -28.47
C VAL A 58 20.59 5.50 -29.44
N ASP A 59 20.27 5.56 -30.72
CA ASP A 59 21.16 5.21 -31.82
C ASP A 59 21.53 6.48 -32.62
N GLY A 60 22.79 6.57 -33.08
CA GLY A 60 23.21 7.58 -34.07
C GLY A 60 23.45 9.00 -33.54
N LEU A 61 23.82 9.17 -32.27
CA LEU A 61 24.30 10.48 -31.76
C LEU A 61 25.52 10.94 -32.58
N LYS A 62 25.43 12.11 -33.24
CA LYS A 62 26.52 12.74 -34.00
C LYS A 62 27.10 13.93 -33.24
#